data_AF-A0A7C2J3S2-F1
#
_entry.id   AF-A0A7C2J3S2-F1
#
_cell.length_a   1.000
_cell.length_b   1.000
_cell.length_c   1.000
_cell.angle_alpha   90.00
_cell.angle_beta   90.00
_cell.angle_gamma   90.00
#
_symmetry.space_group_name_H-M   'P 1'
#
loop_
_entity.id
_entity.type
_entity.pdbx_description
1 polymer ?
#
loop_
_entity_poly.entity_id
_entity_poly.type
_entity_poly.pdbx_seq_one_letter_code
_entity_poly.pdbx_strand_id
1 'polypeptide(L)' 'MKSWLVPAASLLGAGWFFATAVILGVVVGRWADDRTGLEPTFTLVGIVIGLAVALIGGYRMLQPLMSRLGDEPPE' A
#
# COMPACT_ATOMS: atom_id res chain seq x y z
N MET A 1 28.52 2.81 -4.05
CA MET A 1 27.42 3.72 -3.67
C MET A 1 26.14 3.59 -4.52
N LYS A 2 26.17 3.08 -5.76
CA LYS A 2 24.98 2.95 -6.64
C LYS A 2 23.99 1.82 -6.26
N SER A 3 24.45 0.82 -5.50
CA SER A 3 23.68 -0.39 -5.13
C SER A 3 22.42 -0.09 -4.30
N TRP A 4 22.46 0.90 -3.40
CA TRP A 4 21.34 1.23 -2.50
C TRP A 4 20.19 2.03 -3.12
N LEU A 5 20.36 2.54 -4.35
CA LEU A 5 19.32 3.35 -5.00
C LEU A 5 18.08 2.52 -5.38
N VAL A 6 18.28 1.27 -5.81
CA VAL A 6 17.20 0.40 -6.28
C VAL A 6 16.31 -0.08 -5.12
N PRO A 7 16.86 -0.56 -3.99
CA PRO A 7 16.05 -0.89 -2.81
C PRO A 7 15.31 0.34 -2.23
N ALA A 8 15.99 1.49 -2.13
CA ALA A 8 15.38 2.70 -1.59
C ALA A 8 14.22 3.22 -2.44
N ALA A 9 14.36 3.23 -3.77
CA ALA A 9 13.29 3.61 -4.68
C ALA A 9 12.09 2.65 -4.61
N SER A 10 12.36 1.34 -4.46
CA SER A 10 11.32 0.32 -4.33
C SER A 10 10.51 0.49 -3.04
N LEU A 11 11.20 0.79 -1.93
CA LEU A 11 10.56 1.08 -0.63
C LEU A 11 9.74 2.38 -0.67
N LEU A 12 10.26 3.43 -1.30
CA LEU A 12 9.52 4.68 -1.51
C LEU A 12 8.27 4.47 -2.36
N GLY A 13 8.40 3.72 -3.47
CA GLY A 13 7.28 3.37 -4.32
C GLY A 13 6.22 2.56 -3.56
N ALA A 14 6.65 1.58 -2.75
CA ALA A 14 5.74 0.80 -1.93
C ALA A 14 5.03 1.73 -0.92
N GLY A 15 5.77 2.53 -0.14
CA GLY A 15 5.18 3.47 0.82
C GLY A 15 4.14 4.40 0.20
N TRP A 16 4.42 4.92 -1.00
CA TRP A 16 3.48 5.74 -1.75
C TRP A 16 2.21 4.97 -2.16
N PHE A 17 2.38 3.72 -2.61
CA PHE A 17 1.27 2.83 -2.94
C PHE A 17 0.37 2.55 -1.73
N PHE A 18 0.96 2.25 -0.57
CA PHE A 18 0.21 2.04 0.68
C PHE A 18 -0.57 3.29 1.08
N ALA A 19 0.08 4.45 1.08
CA ALA A 19 -0.56 5.71 1.45
C ALA A 19 -1.72 6.06 0.51
N THR A 20 -1.51 5.96 -0.80
CA THR A 20 -2.54 6.29 -1.79
C THR A 20 -3.72 5.33 -1.74
N ALA A 21 -3.49 4.02 -1.58
CA ALA A 21 -4.57 3.04 -1.46
C ALA A 21 -5.48 3.30 -0.25
N VAL A 22 -4.89 3.59 0.91
CA VAL A 22 -5.65 3.86 2.14
C VAL A 22 -6.36 5.21 2.07
N ILE A 23 -5.67 6.28 1.65
CA ILE A 23 -6.26 7.62 1.53
C ILE A 23 -7.43 7.59 0.55
N LEU A 24 -7.27 6.92 -0.60
CA LEU A 24 -8.34 6.82 -1.59
C LEU A 24 -9.55 6.04 -1.05
N GLY A 25 -9.32 4.94 -0.32
CA GLY A 25 -10.38 4.21 0.37
C GLY A 25 -11.15 5.07 1.38
N VAL A 26 -10.43 5.86 2.19
CA VAL A 26 -11.03 6.79 3.17
C VAL A 26 -11.83 7.88 2.48
N VAL A 27 -11.26 8.55 1.47
CA VAL A 27 -11.89 9.68 0.78
C VAL A 27 -13.17 9.22 0.07
N VAL A 28 -13.12 8.07 -0.63
CA VAL A 28 -14.29 7.51 -1.31
C VAL A 28 -15.35 7.06 -0.29
N GLY A 29 -14.94 6.41 0.79
CA GLY A 29 -15.84 5.97 1.85
C GLY A 29 -16.53 7.13 2.54
N ARG A 30 -15.78 8.19 2.86
CA ARG A 30 -16.33 9.40 3.48
C ARG A 30 -17.30 10.14 2.55
N TRP A 31 -16.96 10.24 1.26
CA TRP A 31 -17.87 10.82 0.26
C TRP A 31 -19.17 10.02 0.13
N ALA A 32 -19.10 8.68 0.20
CA ALA A 32 -20.28 7.83 0.16
C ALA A 32 -21.13 7.94 1.44
N ASP A 33 -20.47 8.02 2.61
CA ASP A 33 -21.15 8.25 3.87
C ASP A 33 -21.88 9.61 3.87
N ASP A 34 -21.23 10.69 3.42
CA ASP A 34 -21.83 12.04 3.31
C ASP A 34 -23.09 12.04 2.41
N ARG A 35 -23.15 11.15 1.40
CA ARG A 35 -24.29 11.04 0.48
C ARG A 35 -25.42 10.17 1.00
N THR A 36 -25.11 9.17 1.83
CA THR A 36 -26.09 8.18 2.32
C THR A 36 -26.57 8.48 3.73
N GLY A 37 -25.86 9.32 4.47
CA GLY A 37 -26.12 9.60 5.89
C GLY A 37 -25.75 8.44 6.81
N LEU A 38 -25.02 7.43 6.31
CA LEU A 38 -24.64 6.23 7.06
C LEU A 38 -23.25 6.35 7.71
N GLU A 39 -22.78 7.58 7.99
CA GLU A 39 -21.49 7.83 8.64
C GLU A 39 -21.35 7.00 9.93
N PRO A 40 -20.25 6.23 10.11
CA PRO A 40 -19.04 6.11 9.28
C PRO A 40 -18.91 4.74 8.58
N THR A 41 -20.00 4.17 8.06
CA THR A 41 -20.05 2.78 7.59
C THR A 41 -19.21 2.56 6.33
N PHE A 42 -19.41 3.37 5.29
CA PHE A 42 -18.66 3.28 4.03
C PHE A 42 -17.21 3.69 4.20
N THR A 43 -16.90 4.61 5.13
CA THR A 43 -15.52 4.94 5.50
C THR A 43 -14.81 3.73 6.10
N LEU A 44 -15.44 3.00 7.02
CA LEU A 44 -14.90 1.76 7.59
C LEU A 44 -14.65 0.70 6.51
N VAL A 45 -15.63 0.47 5.64
CA VAL A 45 -15.50 -0.47 4.52
C VAL A 45 -14.38 -0.04 3.57
N GLY A 46 -14.32 1.25 3.23
CA GLY A 46 -13.28 1.84 2.38
C GLY A 46 -11.88 1.69 2.97
N ILE A 47 -11.72 1.85 4.28
CA ILE A 47 -10.46 1.60 5.00
C ILE A 47 -10.07 0.13 4.89
N VAL A 48 -10.99 -0.80 5.17
CA VAL A 48 -10.70 -2.25 5.11
C VAL A 48 -10.28 -2.66 3.70
N ILE A 49 -10.99 -2.18 2.68
CA ILE A 49 -10.64 -2.43 1.28
C ILE A 49 -9.29 -1.79 0.95
N GLY A 50 -9.07 -0.53 1.34
CA GLY A 50 -7.81 0.19 1.11
C GLY A 50 -6.62 -0.53 1.73
N LEU A 51 -6.77 -1.04 2.96
CA LEU A 51 -5.77 -1.86 3.65
C LEU A 51 -5.52 -3.18 2.93
N ALA A 52 -6.58 -3.90 2.52
CA ALA A 52 -6.44 -5.15 1.79
C ALA A 52 -5.68 -4.94 0.46
N VAL A 53 -6.03 -3.89 -0.29
CA VAL A 53 -5.33 -3.51 -1.53
C VAL A 53 -3.88 -3.12 -1.25
N ALA A 54 -3.63 -2.31 -0.23
CA ALA A 54 -2.28 -1.90 0.16
C ALA A 54 -1.40 -3.11 0.51
N LEU A 55 -1.92 -4.06 1.30
CA LEU A 55 -1.21 -5.27 1.69
C LEU A 55 -0.95 -6.18 0.49
N ILE A 56 -1.98 -6.49 -0.31
CA ILE A 56 -1.85 -7.41 -1.45
C ILE A 56 -0.94 -6.80 -2.53
N GLY A 57 -1.19 -5.55 -2.91
CA GLY A 57 -0.40 -4.85 -3.92
C GLY A 57 1.02 -4.58 -3.45
N GLY A 58 1.18 -4.14 -2.21
CA GLY A 58 2.48 -3.90 -1.57
C GLY A 58 3.32 -5.17 -1.48
N TYR A 59 2.73 -6.29 -1.05
CA TYR A 59 3.41 -7.58 -1.00
C TYR A 59 3.92 -8.00 -2.39
N ARG A 60 3.07 -7.88 -3.43
CA ARG A 60 3.46 -8.17 -4.82
C ARG A 60 4.59 -7.27 -5.31
N MET A 61 4.63 -6.01 -4.87
CA MET A 61 5.67 -5.06 -5.25
C MET A 61 7.01 -5.34 -4.55
N LEU A 62 6.97 -5.81 -3.30
CA LEU A 62 8.15 -6.13 -2.51
C LEU A 62 8.68 -7.54 -2.76
N GLN A 63 7.86 -8.47 -3.23
CA GLN A 63 8.24 -9.85 -3.57
C GLN A 63 9.53 -9.94 -4.42
N PRO A 64 9.67 -9.23 -5.56
CA PRO A 64 10.89 -9.30 -6.36
C PRO A 64 12.13 -8.72 -5.64
N LEU A 65 11.95 -7.78 -4.71
CA LEU A 65 13.04 -7.26 -3.88
C LEU A 65 13.46 -8.29 -2.83
N MET A 66 12.51 -8.95 -2.17
CA MET A 66 12.79 -9.99 -1.17
C MET A 66 13.50 -11.19 -1.79
N SER A 67 13.10 -11.63 -2.99
CA SER A 67 13.80 -12.71 -3.70
C SER A 67 15.24 -12.36 -4.01
N ARG A 68 15.53 -11.12 -4.46
CA ARG A 68 16.90 -10.68 -4.73
C ARG A 68 17.79 -10.68 -3.49
N LEU A 69 17.25 -10.28 -2.34
CA LEU A 69 17.98 -10.28 -1.07
C LEU A 69 18.22 -11.70 -0.52
N GLY A 70 17.38 -12.67 -0.88
CA GLY A 70 17.52 -14.07 -0.45
C GLY A 70 18.52 -14.88 -1.28
N ASP A 71 18.79 -14.46 -2.53
CA ASP A 71 19.73 -15.12 -3.44
C ASP A 71 21.19 -14.65 -3.26
N GLU A 72 21.46 -13.57 -2.50
CA GLU A 72 22.82 -13.18 -2.10
C GLU A 72 23.33 -14.11 -0.98
N PRO A 73 24.37 -14.94 -1.22
CA PRO A 73 24.97 -15.75 -0.16
C PRO A 73 25.60 -14.83 0.89
N PRO A 74 25.48 -15.12 2.20
CA PRO A 74 26.26 -14.40 3.20
C PRO A 74 27.74 -14.71 2.96
N GLU A 75 28.51 -13.68 2.57
CA GLU A 75 29.97 -13.73 2.43
C GLU A 75 30.66 -13.85 3.80
#